data_AF-A0A951XJQ5-F1
#
_entry.id   AF-A0A951XJQ5-F1
#
_cell.length_a   1.000
_cell.length_b   1.000
_cell.length_c   1.000
_cell.angle_alpha   90.00
_cell.angle_beta   90.00
_cell.angle_gamma   90.00
#
_symmetry.space_group_name_H-M   'P 1'
#
loop_
_entity.id
_entity.type
_entity.pdbx_description
1 polymer ?
#
loop_
_entity_poly.entity_id
_entity_poly.type
_entity_poly.pdbx_seq_one_letter_code
_entity_poly.pdbx_strand_id
1 'polypeptide(L)'
;MATRSAPPAPVTFDLPLDLLAKIETCRQHLGLGSASEVIRTALERFDFAACRPVVTPHRQISVRLSADQRATLKRFARLKEVSVGELLRLAVDDLPTPRPKARKPARKTSRR
;
A
#
# COMPACT_ATOMS: atom_id res chain seq x y z
N MET A 1 -20.41 39.77 5.75
CA MET A 1 -19.28 39.25 6.56
C MET A 1 -18.80 37.96 5.92
N ALA A 2 -17.72 37.98 5.14
CA ALA A 2 -17.16 36.78 4.53
C ALA A 2 -16.46 35.95 5.62
N THR A 3 -16.92 34.72 5.86
CA THR A 3 -16.25 33.77 6.73
C THR A 3 -14.90 33.43 6.09
N ARG A 4 -13.79 33.85 6.72
CA ARG A 4 -12.45 33.40 6.32
C ARG A 4 -12.40 31.89 6.51
N SER A 5 -12.49 31.12 5.43
CA SER A 5 -12.31 29.68 5.44
C SER A 5 -10.96 29.34 6.05
N ALA A 6 -10.93 28.35 6.95
CA ALA A 6 -9.69 27.86 7.53
C ALA A 6 -8.70 27.43 6.44
N PRO A 7 -7.39 27.64 6.63
CA PRO A 7 -6.39 27.23 5.66
C PRO A 7 -6.47 25.71 5.41
N PRO A 8 -6.24 25.25 4.18
CA PRO A 8 -6.30 23.83 3.84
C PRO A 8 -5.30 23.03 4.67
N ALA A 9 -5.76 21.94 5.30
CA ALA A 9 -4.93 21.06 6.11
C ALA A 9 -3.99 20.23 5.22
N PRO A 10 -2.72 20.00 5.65
CA PRO A 10 -1.78 19.19 4.88
C PRO A 10 -2.21 17.72 4.88
N VAL A 11 -2.11 17.09 3.71
CA VAL A 11 -2.31 15.64 3.54
C VAL A 11 -0.96 15.04 3.15
N THR A 12 -0.45 14.13 3.98
CA THR A 12 0.81 13.44 3.74
C THR A 12 0.55 12.03 3.24
N PHE A 13 1.15 11.68 2.11
CA PHE A 13 1.08 10.34 1.53
C PHE A 13 2.36 10.07 0.73
N ASP A 14 2.73 8.80 0.61
CA ASP A 14 3.88 8.37 -0.19
C ASP A 14 3.49 8.25 -1.67
N LEU A 15 4.37 8.70 -2.57
CA LEU A 15 4.15 8.68 -4.01
C LEU A 15 5.35 8.02 -4.72
N PRO A 16 5.13 7.04 -5.62
CA PRO A 16 6.17 6.51 -6.50
C PRO A 16 6.85 7.62 -7.31
N LEU A 17 8.16 7.49 -7.55
CA LEU A 17 8.95 8.48 -8.30
C LEU A 17 8.40 8.72 -9.71
N ASP A 18 7.87 7.69 -10.36
CA ASP A 18 7.25 7.80 -11.69
C ASP A 18 6.03 8.74 -11.68
N LEU A 19 5.21 8.67 -10.61
CA LEU A 19 4.08 9.56 -10.46
C LEU A 19 4.51 10.97 -10.04
N LEU A 20 5.62 11.11 -9.30
CA LEU A 20 6.19 12.42 -9.01
C LEU A 20 6.66 13.12 -10.30
N ALA A 21 7.35 12.40 -11.18
CA ALA A 21 7.72 12.91 -12.50
C ALA A 21 6.50 13.29 -13.36
N LYS A 22 5.41 12.51 -13.26
CA LYS A 22 4.13 12.84 -13.92
C LYS A 22 3.53 14.14 -13.38
N ILE A 23 3.58 14.38 -12.07
CA ILE A 23 3.12 15.65 -11.47
C ILE A 23 3.89 16.82 -12.05
N GLU A 24 5.22 16.72 -12.15
CA GLU A 24 6.05 17.80 -12.70
C GLU A 24 5.76 18.07 -14.18
N THR A 25 5.56 17.01 -14.97
CA THR A 25 5.19 17.13 -16.39
C THR A 25 3.83 17.83 -16.54
N CYS A 26 2.83 17.42 -15.75
CA CYS A 26 1.52 18.06 -15.76
C CYS A 26 1.57 19.51 -15.28
N ARG A 27 2.41 19.82 -14.29
CA ARG A 27 2.62 21.19 -13.80
C ARG A 27 3.08 22.11 -14.92
N GLN A 28 4.11 21.70 -15.65
CA GLN A 28 4.67 22.46 -16.77
C GLN A 28 3.65 22.60 -17.92
N HIS A 29 3.01 21.50 -18.32
CA HIS A 29 2.06 21.50 -19.43
C HIS A 29 0.80 22.34 -19.16
N LEU A 30 0.32 22.36 -17.92
CA LEU A 30 -0.87 23.13 -17.52
C LEU A 30 -0.53 24.55 -17.04
N GLY A 31 0.76 24.92 -16.97
CA GLY A 31 1.20 26.22 -16.47
C GLY A 31 0.86 26.46 -15.00
N LEU A 32 0.79 25.41 -14.19
CA LEU A 32 0.41 25.50 -12.76
C LEU A 32 1.61 25.88 -11.89
N GLY A 33 1.35 26.61 -10.80
CA GLY A 33 2.38 27.14 -9.92
C GLY A 33 2.97 26.11 -8.95
N SER A 34 2.23 25.05 -8.61
CA SER A 34 2.66 24.09 -7.59
C SER A 34 2.15 22.66 -7.82
N ALA A 35 2.81 21.68 -7.20
CA ALA A 35 2.33 20.30 -7.16
C ALA A 35 0.95 20.19 -6.51
N SER A 36 0.66 21.00 -5.48
CA SER A 36 -0.66 21.04 -4.84
C SER A 36 -1.77 21.46 -5.80
N GLU A 37 -1.51 22.37 -6.74
CA GLU A 37 -2.47 22.73 -7.80
C GLU A 37 -2.71 21.57 -8.76
N VAL A 38 -1.64 20.87 -9.16
CA VAL A 38 -1.76 19.67 -10.01
C VAL A 38 -2.63 18.61 -9.34
N ILE A 39 -2.42 18.35 -8.04
CA ILE A 39 -3.24 17.39 -7.29
C ILE A 39 -4.69 17.88 -7.19
N ARG A 40 -4.96 19.16 -6.91
CA ARG A 40 -6.33 19.69 -6.90
C ARG A 40 -7.03 19.52 -8.25
N THR A 41 -6.38 19.89 -9.35
CA THR A 41 -6.91 19.70 -10.71
C THR A 41 -7.11 18.22 -11.05
N ALA A 42 -6.24 17.34 -10.58
CA ALA A 42 -6.42 15.90 -10.74
C ALA A 42 -7.67 15.41 -9.99
N LEU A 43 -7.87 15.83 -8.75
CA LEU A 43 -9.05 15.46 -7.95
C LEU A 43 -10.35 15.99 -8.56
N GLU A 44 -10.37 17.19 -9.12
CA GLU A 44 -11.55 17.77 -9.81
C GLU A 44 -11.96 17.00 -11.06
N ARG A 45 -10.99 16.40 -11.76
CA ARG A 45 -11.21 15.66 -13.01
C ARG A 45 -11.38 14.15 -12.79
N PHE A 46 -11.02 13.65 -11.61
CA PHE A 46 -11.03 12.22 -11.33
C PHE A 46 -12.43 11.74 -10.95
N ASP A 47 -12.94 10.77 -11.69
CA ASP A 47 -14.22 10.13 -11.38
C ASP A 47 -14.04 9.07 -10.28
N PHE A 48 -14.36 9.44 -9.05
CA PHE A 48 -14.35 8.54 -7.91
C PHE A 48 -15.44 7.46 -7.96
N ALA A 49 -16.56 7.71 -8.67
CA ALA A 49 -17.66 6.75 -8.75
C ALA A 49 -17.32 5.59 -9.71
N ALA A 50 -16.59 5.87 -10.79
CA ALA A 50 -16.09 4.85 -11.71
C ALA A 50 -14.80 4.16 -11.23
N CYS A 51 -14.10 4.73 -10.24
CA CYS A 51 -12.85 4.20 -9.73
C CYS A 51 -13.06 2.84 -9.03
N ARG A 52 -12.38 1.80 -9.53
CA ARG A 52 -12.24 0.51 -8.85
C ARG A 52 -10.79 0.34 -8.39
N PRO A 53 -10.47 0.70 -7.14
CA PRO A 53 -9.12 0.51 -6.63
C PRO A 53 -8.80 -0.98 -6.58
N VAL A 54 -7.63 -1.37 -7.08
CA VAL A 54 -7.10 -2.72 -6.91
C VAL A 54 -6.61 -2.83 -5.47
N VAL A 55 -7.49 -3.23 -4.56
CA VAL A 55 -7.14 -3.49 -3.17
C VAL A 55 -6.68 -4.93 -3.06
N THR A 56 -5.37 -5.16 -2.90
CA THR A 56 -4.87 -6.46 -2.48
C THR A 56 -5.29 -6.66 -1.02
N PRO A 57 -6.11 -7.67 -0.70
CA PRO A 57 -6.57 -7.86 0.66
C PRO A 57 -5.39 -8.33 1.53
N HIS A 58 -4.94 -7.47 2.44
CA HIS A 58 -3.93 -7.82 3.43
C HIS A 58 -4.57 -7.95 4.81
N ARG A 59 -4.20 -9.00 5.54
CA ARG A 59 -4.60 -9.17 6.95
C ARG A 59 -3.40 -8.92 7.85
N GLN A 60 -3.56 -8.04 8.82
CA GLN A 60 -2.56 -7.86 9.86
C GLN A 60 -2.56 -9.08 10.79
N ILE A 61 -1.39 -9.67 10.99
CA ILE A 61 -1.16 -10.79 11.91
C ILE A 61 -0.04 -10.43 12.88
N SER A 62 -0.06 -11.03 14.07
CA SER A 62 1.00 -10.88 15.07
C SER A 62 1.77 -12.19 15.19
N VAL A 63 3.09 -12.13 15.03
CA VAL A 63 3.99 -13.28 15.18
C VAL A 63 5.01 -13.02 16.28
N ARG A 64 5.50 -14.09 16.91
CA ARG A 64 6.58 -14.00 17.90
C ARG A 64 7.90 -14.27 17.20
N LEU A 65 8.83 -13.33 17.32
CA LEU A 65 10.20 -13.43 16.80
C LEU A 65 11.19 -13.32 17.95
N SER A 66 12.31 -14.02 17.85
CA SER A 66 13.39 -13.89 18.84
C SER A 66 13.99 -12.48 18.86
N ALA A 67 14.80 -12.16 19.88
CA ALA A 67 15.51 -10.88 19.92
C ALA A 67 16.44 -10.72 18.69
N ASP A 68 17.18 -11.76 18.33
CA ASP A 68 18.14 -11.76 17.23
C ASP A 68 17.46 -11.59 15.86
N GLN A 69 16.31 -12.27 15.65
CA GLN A 69 15.51 -12.12 14.43
C GLN A 69 15.00 -10.68 14.28
N ARG A 70 14.52 -10.07 15.38
CA ARG A 70 14.06 -8.67 15.37
C ARG A 70 15.20 -7.69 15.12
N ALA A 71 16.37 -7.91 15.71
CA ALA A 71 17.55 -7.07 15.49
C ALA A 71 18.00 -7.13 14.03
N THR A 72 18.05 -8.33 13.47
CA THR A 72 18.41 -8.59 12.06
C THR A 72 17.44 -7.89 11.11
N LEU A 73 16.14 -8.07 11.32
CA LEU A 73 15.10 -7.40 10.52
C LEU A 73 15.22 -5.87 10.57
N LYS A 74 15.39 -5.29 11.75
CA LYS A 74 15.55 -3.83 11.90
C LYS A 74 16.80 -3.31 11.19
N ARG A 75 17.91 -4.05 11.26
CA ARG A 75 19.16 -3.70 10.57
C ARG A 75 18.96 -3.67 9.07
N PHE A 76 18.40 -4.74 8.50
CA PHE A 76 18.19 -4.82 7.05
C PHE A 76 17.10 -3.88 6.54
N ALA A 77 16.04 -3.65 7.32
CA ALA A 77 15.01 -2.67 6.97
C ALA A 77 15.60 -1.26 6.80
N ARG A 78 16.49 -0.85 7.72
CA ARG A 78 17.22 0.42 7.61
C ARG A 78 18.18 0.43 6.43
N LEU A 79 18.96 -0.64 6.25
CA LEU A 79 19.95 -0.71 5.17
C LEU A 79 19.33 -0.65 3.77
N LYS A 80 18.12 -1.22 3.62
CA LYS A 80 17.40 -1.31 2.35
C LYS A 80 16.31 -0.25 2.20
N GLU A 81 16.16 0.66 3.16
CA GLU A 81 15.12 1.70 3.19
C GLU A 81 13.69 1.17 2.98
N VAL A 82 13.41 -0.03 3.51
CA VAL A 82 12.09 -0.67 3.43
C VAL A 82 11.51 -0.93 4.81
N SER A 83 10.19 -1.11 4.89
CA SER A 83 9.55 -1.50 6.13
C SER A 83 9.94 -2.92 6.56
N VAL A 84 9.92 -3.20 7.86
CA VAL A 84 10.09 -4.56 8.38
C VAL A 84 9.03 -5.51 7.82
N GLY A 85 7.80 -5.01 7.62
CA GLY A 85 6.71 -5.77 7.02
C GLY A 85 7.01 -6.21 5.59
N GLU A 86 7.69 -5.37 4.81
CA GLU A 86 8.08 -5.69 3.44
C GLU A 86 9.08 -6.85 3.40
N LEU A 87 10.11 -6.81 4.26
CA LEU A 87 11.06 -7.91 4.38
C LEU A 87 10.38 -9.22 4.82
N LEU A 88 9.41 -9.14 5.73
CA LEU A 88 8.65 -10.30 6.17
C LEU A 88 7.78 -10.89 5.03
N ARG A 89 7.16 -10.05 4.20
CA ARG A 89 6.40 -10.51 3.03
C ARG A 89 7.30 -11.25 2.03
N LEU A 90 8.44 -10.66 1.67
CA LEU A 90 9.42 -11.28 0.78
C LEU A 90 9.93 -12.61 1.32
N ALA A 91 10.26 -12.68 2.60
CA ALA A 91 10.74 -13.90 3.23
C ALA A 91 9.67 -15.02 3.27
N VAL A 92 8.39 -14.67 3.38
CA VAL A 92 7.29 -15.63 3.33
C VAL A 92 7.02 -16.08 1.88
N ASP A 93 7.12 -15.18 0.91
CA ASP A 93 6.91 -15.47 -0.51
C ASP A 93 7.98 -16.43 -1.07
N ASP A 94 9.21 -16.35 -0.55
CA ASP A 94 10.33 -17.23 -0.91
C ASP A 94 10.19 -18.66 -0.36
N LEU A 95 9.24 -18.91 0.56
CA LEU A 95 9.06 -20.25 1.11
C LEU A 95 8.53 -21.23 0.05
N PRO A 96 9.14 -22.42 -0.10
CA PRO A 96 8.63 -23.44 -1.01
C PRO A 96 7.28 -23.94 -0.48
N THR A 97 6.21 -23.68 -1.24
CA THR A 97 4.86 -24.10 -0.83
C THR A 97 4.64 -25.55 -1.25
N PRO A 98 4.47 -26.50 -0.30
CA PRO A 98 4.13 -27.87 -0.66
C PRO A 98 2.74 -27.94 -1.29
N ARG A 99 2.59 -28.66 -2.40
CA ARG A 99 1.28 -28.85 -3.06
C ARG A 99 0.29 -29.42 -2.03
N PRO A 100 -0.93 -28.86 -1.92
CA PRO A 100 -1.90 -29.35 -0.97
C PRO A 100 -2.25 -30.81 -1.31
N LYS A 101 -2.02 -31.73 -0.36
CA LYS A 101 -2.57 -33.09 -0.44
C LYS A 101 -4.09 -32.95 -0.46
N ALA A 102 -4.73 -33.46 -1.52
CA ALA A 102 -6.18 -33.44 -1.66
C ALA A 102 -6.83 -33.96 -0.37
N ARG A 103 -7.59 -33.10 0.31
CA ARG A 103 -8.42 -33.50 1.46
C ARG A 103 -9.44 -34.50 0.93
N LYS A 104 -9.31 -35.78 1.31
CA LYS A 104 -10.32 -36.80 1.02
C LYS A 104 -11.67 -36.26 1.54
N PRO A 105 -12.75 -36.29 0.75
CA PRO A 105 -14.06 -35.82 1.21
C PRO A 105 -14.46 -36.66 2.42
N ALA A 106 -14.79 -35.97 3.52
CA ALA A 106 -15.34 -36.60 4.70
C ALA A 106 -16.57 -37.41 4.31
N ARG A 107 -16.56 -38.71 4.57
CA ARG A 107 -17.73 -39.58 4.39
C ARG A 107 -18.89 -38.96 5.17
N LYS A 108 -19.92 -38.48 4.45
CA LYS A 108 -21.22 -38.19 5.06
C LYS A 108 -21.82 -39.53 5.48
N THR A 109 -21.74 -39.85 6.76
CA THR A 109 -22.48 -40.97 7.34
C THR A 109 -23.97 -40.63 7.28
N SER A 110 -24.69 -41.19 6.31
CA SER A 110 -26.14 -41.17 6.32
C SER A 110 -26.62 -42.08 7.46
N ARG A 111 -27.23 -41.51 8.50
CA ARG A 111 -28.16 -42.26 9.35
C ARG A 111 -29.56 -41.95 8.83
N ARG A 112 -30.18 -42.98 8.26
CA ARG A 112 -31.63 -43.10 8.11
C ARG A 112 -32.21 -43.54 9.44
#